data_AF-A0A318ZFM9-F1
#
_entry.id   AF-A0A318ZFM9-F1
#
_cell.length_a   1.000
_cell.length_b   1.000
_cell.length_c   1.000
_cell.angle_alpha   90.00
_cell.angle_beta   90.00
_cell.angle_gamma   90.00
#
_symmetry.space_group_name_H-M   'P 1'
#
loop_
_entity.id
_entity.type
_entity.pdbx_description
1 polymer ?
#
loop_
_entity_poly.entity_id
_entity_poly.type
_entity_poly.pdbx_seq_one_letter_code
_entity_poly.pdbx_strand_id
1 'polypeptide(L)'
;MPVTKGNTITIPIQFLNGTEGNKVTIQWQQTFRNRHEDYWICKWTNKTTPGDQGVIFVQASKLEELKSRRVEGDDLTVVVSDEFQYGQKKDQTNRFLVYHDKSNKPYQHRFMENTLTSLGAKGADFISSFGYSDVSTVEDILKNFIGDYLKDF
;
A
#
# COMPACT_ATOMS: atom_id res chain seq x y z
N MET A 1 14.24 -3.62 -7.42
CA MET A 1 13.39 -4.02 -8.58
C MET A 1 11.92 -3.90 -8.14
N PRO A 2 10.90 -3.87 -9.03
CA PRO A 2 9.52 -3.86 -8.54
C PRO A 2 9.20 -5.21 -7.88
N VAL A 3 8.46 -5.18 -6.77
CA VAL A 3 7.99 -6.40 -6.10
C VAL A 3 7.18 -7.27 -7.06
N THR A 4 7.45 -8.58 -7.07
CA THR A 4 6.77 -9.56 -7.93
C THR A 4 6.08 -10.65 -7.11
N LYS A 5 5.15 -11.35 -7.76
CA LYS A 5 4.52 -12.55 -7.22
C LYS A 5 5.60 -13.56 -6.79
N GLY A 6 5.40 -14.17 -5.62
CA GLY A 6 6.34 -15.13 -5.03
C GLY A 6 7.43 -14.50 -4.17
N ASN A 7 7.58 -13.17 -4.15
CA ASN A 7 8.48 -12.52 -3.21
C ASN A 7 7.96 -12.67 -1.78
N THR A 8 8.86 -12.93 -0.85
CA THR A 8 8.56 -12.95 0.58
C THR A 8 8.86 -11.59 1.18
N ILE A 9 7.84 -10.93 1.72
CA ILE A 9 7.97 -9.62 2.35
C ILE A 9 7.76 -9.73 3.86
N THR A 10 8.41 -8.85 4.60
CA THR A 10 8.25 -8.71 6.05
C THR A 10 7.58 -7.39 6.36
N ILE A 11 6.51 -7.46 7.15
CA ILE A 11 5.73 -6.31 7.59
C ILE A 11 5.84 -6.25 9.11
N PRO A 12 6.39 -5.17 9.69
CA PRO A 12 6.49 -5.05 11.14
C PRO A 12 5.08 -4.91 11.74
N ILE A 13 4.70 -5.85 12.60
CA ILE A 13 3.32 -5.94 13.10
C ILE A 13 2.94 -4.73 13.97
N GLN A 14 3.90 -4.04 14.57
CA GLN A 14 3.68 -2.82 15.35
C GLN A 14 3.03 -1.67 14.55
N PHE A 15 3.24 -1.65 13.22
CA PHE A 15 2.62 -0.67 12.32
C PHE A 15 1.23 -1.12 11.82
N LEU A 16 0.83 -2.35 12.12
CA LEU A 16 -0.47 -2.92 11.79
C LEU A 16 -1.30 -3.08 13.07
N ASN A 17 -2.30 -2.21 13.25
CA ASN A 17 -3.18 -2.23 14.44
C ASN A 17 -2.45 -1.96 15.78
N GLY A 18 -1.28 -1.32 15.74
CA GLY A 18 -0.56 -0.82 16.92
C GLY A 18 -0.67 0.70 17.10
N THR A 19 -0.14 1.21 18.21
CA THR A 19 -0.08 2.66 18.52
C THR A 19 0.77 3.47 17.54
N GLU A 20 1.67 2.82 16.81
CA GLU A 20 2.50 3.41 15.77
C GLU A 20 1.92 3.23 14.36
N GLY A 21 0.79 2.53 14.25
CA GLY A 21 0.12 2.28 12.98
C GLY A 21 -0.49 3.55 12.42
N ASN A 22 -0.24 3.80 11.14
CA ASN A 22 -0.89 4.87 10.40
C ASN A 22 -2.13 4.30 9.70
N LYS A 23 -3.28 4.93 9.92
CA LYS A 23 -4.55 4.53 9.32
C LYS A 23 -5.02 5.61 8.36
N VAL A 24 -5.46 5.21 7.17
CA VAL A 24 -5.99 6.10 6.14
C VAL A 24 -7.33 5.58 5.66
N THR A 25 -8.32 6.46 5.56
CA THR A 25 -9.62 6.12 4.99
C THR A 25 -9.58 6.41 3.50
N ILE A 26 -9.73 5.38 2.67
CA ILE A 26 -9.77 5.53 1.21
C ILE A 26 -11.22 5.63 0.78
N GLN A 27 -11.57 6.72 0.11
CA GLN A 27 -12.91 6.96 -0.42
C GLN A 27 -12.90 6.89 -1.95
N TRP A 28 -13.91 6.23 -2.54
CA TRP A 28 -14.07 6.14 -3.99
C TRP A 28 -15.55 5.97 -4.37
N GLN A 29 -15.83 6.08 -5.66
CA GLN A 29 -17.16 5.82 -6.20
C GLN A 29 -17.12 4.56 -7.08
N GLN A 30 -18.09 3.69 -6.92
CA GLN A 30 -18.24 2.47 -7.71
C GLN A 30 -19.72 2.17 -7.92
N THR A 31 -20.13 1.93 -9.16
CA THR A 31 -21.53 1.63 -9.52
C THR A 31 -22.51 2.69 -8.96
N PHE A 32 -22.19 3.97 -9.18
CA PHE A 32 -22.97 5.11 -8.69
C PHE A 32 -23.13 5.22 -7.16
N ARG A 33 -22.42 4.39 -6.37
CA ARG A 33 -22.41 4.45 -4.91
C ARG A 33 -21.07 4.94 -4.41
N ASN A 34 -21.11 5.80 -3.39
CA ASN A 34 -19.91 6.17 -2.64
C ASN A 34 -19.54 5.01 -1.73
N ARG A 35 -18.28 4.63 -1.75
CA ARG A 35 -17.68 3.62 -0.88
C ARG A 35 -16.51 4.25 -0.14
N HIS A 36 -16.27 3.76 1.07
CA HIS A 36 -15.09 4.08 1.84
C HIS A 36 -14.67 2.85 2.61
N GLU A 37 -13.38 2.67 2.75
CA GLU A 37 -12.80 1.60 3.55
C GLU A 37 -11.55 2.12 4.23
N ASP A 38 -11.26 1.53 5.38
CA ASP A 38 -10.14 1.90 6.22
C ASP A 38 -8.93 1.00 5.92
N TYR A 39 -7.76 1.59 5.76
CA TYR A 39 -6.52 0.89 5.45
C TYR A 39 -5.42 1.26 6.42
N TRP A 40 -4.68 0.26 6.88
CA TRP A 40 -3.40 0.44 7.53
C TRP A 40 -2.32 0.64 6.48
N ILE A 41 -1.50 1.68 6.62
CA ILE A 41 -0.35 1.92 5.78
C ILE A 41 0.93 1.62 6.55
N CYS A 42 1.80 0.80 5.96
CA CYS A 42 3.06 0.39 6.58
C CYS A 42 4.13 0.19 5.51
N LYS A 43 5.39 0.25 5.97
CA LYS A 43 6.55 -0.11 5.15
C LYS A 43 6.80 -1.60 5.26
N TRP A 44 7.25 -2.20 4.16
CA TRP A 44 7.67 -3.60 4.12
C TRP A 44 9.07 -3.72 3.54
N THR A 45 9.76 -4.80 3.91
CA THR A 45 11.08 -5.15 3.39
C THR A 45 11.04 -6.51 2.69
N ASN A 46 11.73 -6.63 1.56
CA ASN A 46 11.83 -7.88 0.82
C ASN A 46 12.88 -8.79 1.48
N LYS A 47 12.51 -10.03 1.82
CA LYS A 47 13.45 -11.07 2.26
C LYS A 47 14.10 -11.81 1.09
N THR A 48 13.41 -11.93 -0.04
CA THR A 48 13.91 -12.63 -1.24
C THR A 48 14.93 -11.79 -2.00
N THR A 49 14.72 -10.48 -2.10
CA THR A 49 15.61 -9.53 -2.78
C THR A 49 16.11 -8.48 -1.77
N PRO A 50 17.25 -8.73 -1.09
CA PRO A 50 17.75 -7.82 -0.06
C PRO A 50 17.90 -6.39 -0.57
N GLY A 51 17.38 -5.42 0.19
CA GLY A 51 17.44 -3.99 -0.14
C GLY A 51 16.19 -3.45 -0.86
N ASP A 52 15.32 -4.31 -1.39
CA ASP A 52 14.01 -3.87 -1.90
C ASP A 52 13.06 -3.62 -0.72
N GLN A 53 12.46 -2.43 -0.70
CA GLN A 53 11.46 -2.02 0.29
C GLN A 53 10.35 -1.26 -0.41
N GLY A 54 9.20 -1.14 0.26
CA GLY A 54 8.09 -0.37 -0.28
C GLY A 54 7.00 -0.15 0.74
N VAL A 55 5.85 0.29 0.23
CA VAL A 55 4.66 0.55 1.03
C VAL A 55 3.60 -0.49 0.73
N ILE A 56 2.85 -0.88 1.76
CA ILE A 56 1.68 -1.73 1.65
C ILE A 56 0.50 -1.09 2.39
N PHE A 57 -0.66 -1.18 1.74
CA PHE A 57 -1.96 -0.84 2.30
C PHE A 57 -2.72 -2.12 2.63
N VAL A 58 -3.16 -2.28 3.87
CA VAL A 58 -3.91 -3.45 4.33
C VAL A 58 -5.29 -2.99 4.80
N GLN A 59 -6.36 -3.44 4.14
CA GLN A 59 -7.72 -3.12 4.58
C GLN A 59 -7.93 -3.62 6.02
N ALA A 60 -8.47 -2.76 6.89
CA ALA A 60 -8.58 -3.04 8.32
C ALA A 60 -9.39 -4.31 8.61
N SER A 61 -10.47 -4.56 7.87
CA SER A 61 -11.30 -5.78 7.98
C SER A 61 -10.60 -7.05 7.50
N LYS A 62 -9.55 -6.93 6.69
CA LYS A 62 -8.76 -8.04 6.13
C LYS A 62 -7.46 -8.31 6.89
N LEU A 63 -7.17 -7.53 7.94
CA LEU A 63 -5.91 -7.63 8.66
C LEU A 63 -5.71 -9.00 9.32
N GLU A 64 -6.75 -9.55 9.97
CA GLU A 64 -6.65 -10.87 10.61
C GLU A 64 -6.47 -12.00 9.58
N GLU A 65 -7.08 -11.85 8.40
CA GLU A 65 -6.84 -12.76 7.27
C GLU A 65 -5.38 -12.72 6.83
N LEU A 66 -4.79 -11.52 6.70
CA LEU A 66 -3.37 -11.37 6.37
C LEU A 66 -2.47 -12.00 7.43
N LYS A 67 -2.76 -11.78 8.72
CA LYS A 67 -1.99 -12.36 9.84
C LYS A 67 -2.03 -13.88 9.85
N SER A 68 -3.16 -14.48 9.47
CA SER A 68 -3.31 -15.93 9.35
C SER A 68 -2.37 -16.56 8.30
N ARG A 69 -1.91 -15.76 7.33
CA ARG A 69 -1.01 -16.17 6.24
C ARG A 69 0.46 -16.00 6.57
N ARG A 70 0.79 -15.65 7.82
CA ARG A 70 2.17 -15.48 8.25
C ARG A 70 2.96 -16.78 8.03
N VAL A 71 4.14 -16.63 7.47
CA VAL A 71 5.20 -17.63 7.50
C VAL A 71 5.91 -17.49 8.86
N GLU A 72 6.39 -18.58 9.43
CA GLU A 72 7.03 -18.61 10.76
C GLU A 72 8.09 -17.49 10.94
N GLY A 73 8.04 -16.82 12.11
CA GLY A 73 8.92 -15.71 12.49
C GLY A 73 8.25 -14.73 13.46
N ASP A 74 9.03 -13.80 14.02
CA ASP A 74 8.55 -12.77 14.97
C ASP A 74 7.74 -11.66 14.27
N ASP A 75 8.12 -11.31 13.04
CA ASP A 75 7.42 -10.32 12.20
C ASP A 75 6.43 -10.98 11.24
N LEU A 76 5.41 -10.23 10.81
CA LEU A 76 4.43 -10.69 9.83
C LEU A 76 5.11 -10.85 8.45
N THR A 77 5.62 -12.05 8.22
CA THR A 77 6.26 -12.45 6.96
C THR A 77 5.21 -13.09 6.06
N VAL A 78 4.98 -12.56 4.87
CA VAL A 78 3.96 -13.08 3.93
C VAL A 78 4.54 -13.22 2.53
N VAL A 79 4.04 -14.19 1.78
CA VAL A 79 4.37 -14.36 0.36
C VAL A 79 3.39 -13.55 -0.47
N VAL A 80 3.91 -12.69 -1.36
CA VAL A 80 3.11 -11.93 -2.30
C VAL A 80 2.45 -12.89 -3.29
N SER A 81 1.13 -12.90 -3.32
CA SER A 81 0.29 -13.82 -4.10
C SER A 81 -0.79 -13.06 -4.89
N ASP A 82 -1.67 -13.78 -5.58
CA ASP A 82 -2.74 -13.22 -6.44
C ASP A 82 -3.85 -12.48 -5.68
N GLU A 83 -3.83 -12.56 -4.36
CA GLU A 83 -4.75 -11.83 -3.50
C GLU A 83 -4.32 -10.39 -3.24
N PHE A 84 -3.04 -10.10 -3.47
CA PHE A 84 -2.55 -8.75 -3.47
C PHE A 84 -2.92 -8.10 -4.80
N GLN A 85 -3.19 -6.81 -4.75
CA GLN A 85 -3.12 -5.95 -5.90
C GLN A 85 -1.97 -4.97 -5.71
N TYR A 86 -1.63 -4.25 -6.78
CA TYR A 86 -0.62 -3.22 -6.69
C TYR A 86 -1.00 -1.96 -7.46
N GLY A 87 -0.50 -0.83 -6.98
CA GLY A 87 -0.38 0.39 -7.77
C GLY A 87 1.08 0.66 -8.11
N GLN A 88 1.32 1.48 -9.12
CA GLN A 88 2.67 1.89 -9.54
C GLN A 88 2.58 3.19 -10.35
N LYS A 89 3.73 3.88 -10.49
CA LYS A 89 3.84 5.03 -11.39
C LYS A 89 3.62 4.62 -12.85
N LYS A 90 3.29 5.60 -13.69
CA LYS A 90 3.17 5.43 -15.15
C LYS A 90 4.42 4.88 -15.83
N ASP A 91 5.60 5.21 -15.31
CA ASP A 91 6.89 4.66 -15.77
C ASP A 91 7.17 3.23 -15.26
N GLN A 92 6.18 2.60 -14.59
CA GLN A 92 6.23 1.26 -14.01
C GLN A 92 7.22 1.10 -12.85
N THR A 93 7.59 2.20 -12.19
CA THR A 93 8.41 2.19 -10.97
C THR A 93 7.57 2.40 -9.70
N ASN A 94 8.21 2.24 -8.53
CA ASN A 94 7.64 2.57 -7.22
C ASN A 94 6.31 1.85 -6.95
N ARG A 95 6.33 0.53 -7.15
CA ARG A 95 5.18 -0.34 -6.93
C ARG A 95 4.84 -0.41 -5.44
N PHE A 96 3.57 -0.25 -5.12
CA PHE A 96 3.03 -0.40 -3.78
C PHE A 96 1.97 -1.48 -3.75
N LEU A 97 1.89 -2.18 -2.61
CA LEU A 97 1.00 -3.31 -2.45
C LEU A 97 -0.30 -2.89 -1.81
N VAL A 98 -1.38 -3.57 -2.16
CA VAL A 98 -2.69 -3.43 -1.53
C VAL A 98 -3.24 -4.81 -1.23
N TYR A 99 -3.55 -5.08 0.03
CA TYR A 99 -4.24 -6.28 0.48
C TYR A 99 -5.64 -5.91 0.96
N HIS A 100 -6.66 -6.27 0.18
CA HIS A 100 -8.05 -5.87 0.42
C HIS A 100 -9.05 -6.77 -0.30
N ASP A 101 -10.34 -6.54 -0.07
CA ASP A 101 -11.38 -7.13 -0.91
C ASP A 101 -11.29 -6.61 -2.36
N LYS A 102 -10.91 -7.50 -3.28
CA LYS A 102 -10.78 -7.23 -4.72
C LYS A 102 -12.10 -6.90 -5.43
N SER A 103 -13.25 -7.08 -4.76
CA SER A 103 -14.52 -6.56 -5.25
C SER A 103 -14.57 -5.01 -5.27
N ASN A 104 -13.73 -4.39 -4.44
CA ASN A 104 -13.52 -2.96 -4.41
C ASN A 104 -12.60 -2.52 -5.55
N LYS A 105 -13.03 -1.53 -6.31
CA LYS A 105 -12.28 -0.98 -7.46
C LYS A 105 -11.91 0.49 -7.25
N PRO A 106 -11.17 0.84 -6.19
CA PRO A 106 -10.61 2.18 -6.07
C PRO A 106 -9.53 2.41 -7.14
N TYR A 107 -9.45 3.64 -7.66
CA TYR A 107 -8.30 4.05 -8.47
C TYR A 107 -7.05 4.17 -7.59
N GLN A 108 -5.88 3.85 -8.15
CA GLN A 108 -4.63 3.83 -7.38
C GLN A 108 -4.26 5.21 -6.80
N HIS A 109 -4.57 6.31 -7.48
CA HIS A 109 -4.29 7.68 -6.99
C HIS A 109 -5.01 8.00 -5.68
N ARG A 110 -6.13 7.33 -5.37
CA ARG A 110 -6.86 7.54 -4.11
C ARG A 110 -6.04 7.13 -2.90
N PHE A 111 -5.18 6.11 -3.03
CA PHE A 111 -4.29 5.72 -1.94
C PHE A 111 -3.24 6.79 -1.68
N MET A 112 -2.68 7.39 -2.73
CA MET A 112 -1.69 8.45 -2.61
C MET A 112 -2.32 9.72 -2.05
N GLU A 113 -3.45 10.15 -2.60
CA GLU A 113 -4.20 11.35 -2.18
C GLU A 113 -4.54 11.28 -0.70
N ASN A 114 -5.20 10.21 -0.26
CA ASN A 114 -5.60 10.09 1.15
C ASN A 114 -4.41 9.91 2.09
N THR A 115 -3.29 9.33 1.64
CA THR A 115 -2.06 9.26 2.45
C THR A 115 -1.48 10.66 2.67
N LEU A 116 -1.35 11.44 1.60
CA LEU A 116 -0.85 12.82 1.64
C LEU A 116 -1.72 13.69 2.54
N THR A 117 -3.04 13.60 2.37
CA THR A 117 -4.00 14.39 3.13
C THR A 117 -4.09 13.96 4.60
N SER A 118 -4.10 12.65 4.89
CA SER A 118 -4.33 12.16 6.27
C SER A 118 -3.10 12.23 7.15
N LEU A 119 -1.89 12.06 6.58
CA LEU A 119 -0.65 12.00 7.35
C LEU A 119 0.13 13.31 7.36
N GLY A 120 -0.14 14.24 6.44
CA GLY A 120 0.55 15.52 6.36
C GLY A 120 2.07 15.35 6.37
N ALA A 121 2.75 15.96 7.35
CA ALA A 121 4.21 15.83 7.52
C ALA A 121 4.68 14.38 7.77
N LYS A 122 3.88 13.53 8.43
CA LYS A 122 4.19 12.09 8.59
C LYS A 122 4.07 11.31 7.28
N GLY A 123 3.41 11.90 6.28
CA GLY A 123 3.34 11.36 4.94
C GLY A 123 4.68 11.40 4.20
N ALA A 124 5.59 12.32 4.56
CA ALA A 124 6.90 12.51 3.92
C ALA A 124 7.70 11.19 3.83
N ASP A 125 7.74 10.42 4.92
CA ASP A 125 8.41 9.13 4.97
C ASP A 125 7.82 8.08 4.02
N PHE A 126 6.52 8.15 3.72
CA PHE A 126 5.86 7.29 2.75
C PHE A 126 6.06 7.81 1.33
N ILE A 127 6.02 9.14 1.13
CA ILE A 127 6.29 9.80 -0.15
C ILE A 127 7.69 9.46 -0.67
N SER A 128 8.69 9.50 0.21
CA SER A 128 10.06 9.11 -0.11
C SER A 128 10.19 7.64 -0.50
N SER A 129 9.36 6.78 0.09
CA SER A 129 9.28 5.35 -0.29
C SER A 129 8.66 5.15 -1.69
N PHE A 130 7.98 6.15 -2.24
CA PHE A 130 7.54 6.19 -3.63
C PHE A 130 8.52 6.92 -4.55
N GLY A 131 9.75 7.20 -4.10
CA GLY A 131 10.79 7.82 -4.91
C GLY A 131 10.54 9.30 -5.21
N TYR A 132 9.87 10.02 -4.31
CA TYR A 132 9.73 11.48 -4.37
C TYR A 132 10.48 12.13 -3.22
N SER A 133 11.04 13.31 -3.44
CA SER A 133 11.59 14.12 -2.35
C SER A 133 10.49 14.91 -1.65
N ASP A 134 10.75 15.32 -0.42
CA ASP A 134 9.81 16.10 0.42
C ASP A 134 9.47 17.49 -0.15
N VAL A 135 10.18 17.92 -1.21
CA VAL A 135 9.96 19.19 -1.91
C VAL A 135 8.94 19.07 -3.05
N SER A 136 8.45 17.86 -3.34
CA SER A 136 7.51 17.60 -4.44
C SER A 136 6.09 18.07 -4.10
N THR A 137 5.36 18.65 -5.07
CA THR A 137 3.96 19.03 -4.84
C THR A 137 3.05 17.80 -4.84
N VAL A 138 1.92 17.89 -4.13
CA VAL A 138 0.88 16.84 -4.11
C VAL A 138 0.39 16.53 -5.53
N GLU A 139 0.17 17.55 -6.36
CA GLU A 139 -0.30 17.36 -7.74
C GLU A 139 0.70 16.56 -8.58
N ASP A 140 2.00 16.80 -8.44
CA ASP A 140 3.03 16.12 -9.23
C ASP A 140 3.19 14.66 -8.83
N ILE A 141 3.01 14.36 -7.54
CA ILE A 141 2.90 12.99 -7.05
C ILE A 141 1.68 12.33 -7.70
N LEU A 142 0.49 12.92 -7.59
CA LEU A 142 -0.76 12.33 -8.07
C LEU A 142 -0.82 12.11 -9.59
N LYS A 143 -0.28 13.03 -10.40
CA LYS A 143 -0.25 12.92 -11.88
C LYS A 143 0.33 11.59 -12.39
N ASN A 144 1.23 10.99 -11.63
CA ASN A 144 1.88 9.72 -11.96
C ASN A 144 1.05 8.47 -11.60
N PHE A 145 -0.05 8.64 -10.85
CA PHE A 145 -0.93 7.57 -10.41
C PHE A 145 -2.39 7.75 -10.91
N ILE A 146 -2.75 8.92 -11.42
CA ILE A 146 -4.10 9.19 -11.97
C ILE A 146 -4.35 8.37 -13.23
N GLY A 147 -5.55 7.81 -13.32
CA GLY A 147 -6.11 7.17 -14.52
C GLY A 147 -6.26 5.66 -14.42
N ASP A 148 -5.51 5.01 -13.53
CA ASP A 148 -5.49 3.55 -13.44
C ASP A 148 -6.15 3.02 -12.16
N TYR A 149 -6.79 1.86 -12.29
CA TYR A 149 -7.13 1.02 -11.15
C TYR A 149 -5.89 0.31 -10.60
N LEU A 150 -6.03 -0.28 -9.42
CA LEU A 150 -5.07 -1.27 -8.95
C LEU A 150 -5.00 -2.46 -9.92
N LYS A 151 -3.82 -3.05 -10.04
CA LYS A 151 -3.52 -4.17 -10.94
C LYS A 151 -3.35 -5.48 -10.17
N ASP A 152 -3.71 -6.58 -10.81
CA ASP A 152 -3.46 -7.93 -10.32
C ASP A 152 -2.02 -8.38 -10.65
N PHE A 153 -1.50 -9.32 -9.87
CA PHE A 153 -0.19 -9.97 -10.06
C PHE A 153 -0.20 -11.10 -11.10
#